data_AF-A0A915YJ45-F1
#
_entry.id   AF-A0A915YJ45-F1
#
_cell.length_a   1.000
_cell.length_b   1.000
_cell.length_c   1.000
_cell.angle_alpha   90.00
_cell.angle_beta   90.00
_cell.angle_gamma   90.00
#
_symmetry.space_group_name_H-M   'P 1'
#
loop_
_entity.id
_entity.type
_entity.pdbx_description
1 polymer ?
#
loop_
_entity_poly.entity_id
_entity_poly.type
_entity_poly.pdbx_seq_one_letter_code
_entity_poly.pdbx_strand_id
1 'polypeptide(L)'
;MKHLFVILLLAISTFSYGQNNTVSWAFESKKTGKNEYTLYLKATIKDGWYVYSQYLESDDGPVRTEIVLEDEGTISLDGKAVEEGQQIKGYDNLFDMNIIKYKKHLTITQKIHTKGDEKVKGYITFMTCNDEQCLPPTDVPFEIKLK
;
A
#
# COMPACT_ATOMS: atom_id res chain seq x y z
N MET A 1 -49.56 11.22 -26.45
CA MET A 1 -48.79 10.66 -25.33
C MET A 1 -47.50 10.09 -25.88
N LYS A 2 -46.44 10.90 -25.95
CA LYS A 2 -45.13 10.50 -26.49
C LYS A 2 -44.15 10.75 -25.34
N HIS A 3 -43.85 9.69 -24.60
CA HIS A 3 -43.01 9.76 -23.40
C HIS A 3 -41.60 10.17 -23.82
N LEU A 4 -41.20 11.38 -23.42
CA LEU A 4 -39.85 11.89 -23.59
C LEU A 4 -38.97 11.23 -22.52
N PHE A 5 -38.21 10.22 -22.93
CA PHE A 5 -37.28 9.51 -22.05
C PHE A 5 -36.01 10.37 -21.90
N VAL A 6 -35.93 11.16 -20.83
CA VAL A 6 -34.72 11.93 -20.50
C VAL A 6 -33.77 10.98 -19.77
N ILE A 7 -32.75 10.49 -20.48
CA ILE A 7 -31.63 9.76 -19.89
C ILE A 7 -30.68 10.81 -19.29
N LEU A 8 -30.73 10.94 -17.97
CA LEU A 8 -29.74 11.71 -17.21
C LEU A 8 -28.44 10.88 -17.16
N LEU A 9 -27.48 11.23 -18.02
CA LEU A 9 -26.12 10.68 -17.98
C LEU A 9 -25.42 11.22 -16.73
N LEU A 10 -25.41 10.44 -15.65
CA LEU A 10 -24.65 10.78 -14.44
C LEU A 10 -23.15 10.68 -14.78
N ALA A 11 -22.45 11.80 -14.66
CA ALA A 11 -21.01 11.88 -14.82
C ALA A 11 -20.30 11.05 -13.74
N ILE A 12 -19.60 9.99 -14.15
CA ILE A 12 -18.63 9.30 -13.30
C ILE A 12 -17.29 9.98 -13.54
N SER A 13 -16.96 10.97 -12.73
CA SER A 13 -15.60 11.50 -12.65
C SER A 13 -14.73 10.49 -11.91
N THR A 14 -14.05 9.62 -12.64
CA THR A 14 -12.94 8.85 -12.07
C THR A 14 -11.78 9.81 -11.82
N PHE A 15 -11.46 10.04 -10.54
CA PHE A 15 -10.19 10.62 -10.17
C PHE A 15 -9.09 9.62 -10.51
N SER A 16 -8.47 9.76 -11.69
CA SER A 16 -7.19 9.11 -11.96
C SER A 16 -6.09 9.99 -11.37
N TYR A 17 -5.79 9.80 -10.09
CA TYR A 17 -4.46 10.16 -9.58
C TYR A 17 -3.44 9.40 -10.41
N GLY A 18 -2.34 10.05 -10.80
CA GLY A 18 -1.29 9.45 -11.62
C GLY A 18 -0.80 8.15 -10.99
N GLN A 19 -1.36 7.03 -11.44
CA GLN A 19 -0.91 5.72 -10.99
C GLN A 19 0.48 5.53 -11.56
N ASN A 20 1.45 5.31 -10.68
CA ASN A 20 2.72 4.79 -11.13
C ASN A 20 2.45 3.42 -11.78
N ASN A 21 2.59 3.35 -13.11
CA ASN A 21 2.27 2.16 -13.91
C ASN A 21 3.13 0.93 -13.56
N THR A 22 4.09 1.06 -12.64
CA THR A 22 5.01 0.00 -12.22
C THR A 22 4.53 -0.81 -11.03
N VAL A 23 3.67 -0.24 -10.18
CA VAL A 23 3.15 -0.92 -8.98
C VAL A 23 1.67 -0.63 -8.80
N SER A 24 0.85 -1.67 -8.70
CA SER A 24 -0.55 -1.56 -8.31
C SER A 24 -0.76 -2.13 -6.92
N TRP A 25 -1.55 -1.44 -6.11
CA TRP A 25 -1.90 -1.87 -4.75
C TRP A 25 -3.35 -2.29 -4.65
N ALA A 26 -3.59 -3.39 -3.94
CA ALA A 26 -4.89 -3.84 -3.50
C ALA A 26 -4.93 -3.88 -1.98
N PHE A 27 -6.07 -3.50 -1.40
CA PHE A 27 -6.24 -3.37 0.04
C PHE A 27 -7.44 -4.19 0.51
N GLU A 28 -7.21 -5.05 1.49
CA GLU A 28 -8.24 -5.95 2.03
C GLU A 28 -8.18 -5.96 3.56
N SER A 29 -9.29 -6.34 4.19
CA SER A 29 -9.34 -6.65 5.62
C SER A 29 -9.96 -8.02 5.84
N LYS A 30 -9.63 -8.60 6.99
CA LYS A 30 -10.28 -9.79 7.53
C LYS A 30 -10.47 -9.62 9.03
N LYS A 31 -11.70 -9.79 9.51
CA LYS A 31 -12.01 -9.88 10.93
C LYS A 31 -11.36 -11.12 11.55
N THR A 32 -10.63 -10.93 12.63
CA THR A 32 -9.93 -12.00 13.36
C THR A 32 -10.46 -12.19 14.78
N GLY A 33 -11.24 -11.23 15.30
CA GLY A 33 -11.81 -11.29 16.64
C GLY A 33 -12.84 -10.18 16.89
N LYS A 34 -13.14 -9.92 18.17
CA LYS A 34 -14.02 -8.80 18.55
C LYS A 34 -13.23 -7.51 18.43
N ASN A 35 -13.58 -6.68 17.45
CA ASN A 35 -12.88 -5.44 17.10
C ASN A 35 -11.41 -5.65 16.67
N GLU A 36 -11.06 -6.87 16.28
CA GLU A 36 -9.74 -7.23 15.79
C GLU A 36 -9.82 -7.53 14.31
N TYR A 37 -8.92 -6.93 13.54
CA TYR A 37 -8.83 -7.11 12.10
C TYR A 37 -7.38 -7.25 11.67
N THR A 38 -7.20 -7.96 10.55
CA THR A 38 -5.93 -7.99 9.82
C THR A 38 -6.13 -7.26 8.50
N LEU A 39 -5.29 -6.26 8.25
CA LEU A 39 -5.19 -5.55 6.99
C LEU A 39 -4.16 -6.24 6.10
N TYR A 40 -4.49 -6.40 4.82
CA TYR A 40 -3.59 -6.91 3.79
C TYR A 40 -3.41 -5.85 2.72
N LEU A 41 -2.19 -5.34 2.56
CA LEU A 41 -1.80 -4.39 1.54
C LEU A 41 -0.93 -5.14 0.53
N LYS A 42 -1.46 -5.37 -0.67
CA LYS A 42 -0.87 -6.25 -1.68
C LYS A 42 -0.38 -5.44 -2.88
N ALA A 43 0.92 -5.36 -3.06
CA ALA A 43 1.53 -4.81 -4.26
C ALA A 43 1.68 -5.89 -5.33
N THR A 44 1.27 -5.57 -6.55
CA THR A 44 1.72 -6.24 -7.78
C THR A 44 2.75 -5.35 -8.45
N ILE A 45 3.95 -5.88 -8.66
CA ILE A 45 5.13 -5.13 -9.11
C ILE A 45 5.49 -5.60 -10.52
N LYS A 46 5.55 -4.66 -11.46
CA LYS A 46 5.92 -4.92 -12.85
C LYS A 46 7.31 -5.54 -12.94
N ASP A 47 7.48 -6.44 -13.90
CA ASP A 47 8.77 -7.06 -14.21
C ASP A 47 9.89 -6.03 -14.40
N GLY A 48 11.04 -6.30 -13.77
CA GLY A 48 12.21 -5.41 -13.77
C GLY A 48 12.16 -4.29 -12.73
N TRP A 49 11.05 -4.13 -12.01
CA TRP A 49 10.90 -3.14 -10.95
C TRP A 49 10.92 -3.78 -9.56
N TYR A 50 11.27 -2.95 -8.58
CA TYR A 50 11.40 -3.33 -7.18
C TYR A 50 10.75 -2.31 -6.25
N VAL A 51 10.15 -2.81 -5.16
CA VAL A 51 9.65 -2.01 -4.04
C VAL A 51 10.48 -2.33 -2.80
N TYR A 52 10.90 -1.31 -2.05
CA TYR A 52 11.73 -1.48 -0.85
C TYR A 52 10.90 -1.87 0.38
N SER A 53 11.50 -2.67 1.25
CA SER A 53 10.89 -3.11 2.51
C SER A 53 10.63 -1.95 3.47
N GLN A 54 9.68 -2.13 4.39
CA GLN A 54 9.53 -1.32 5.61
C GLN A 54 10.73 -1.42 6.55
N TYR A 55 11.61 -2.42 6.36
CA TYR A 55 12.70 -2.77 7.26
C TYR A 55 14.06 -2.68 6.56
N LEU A 56 14.50 -1.45 6.31
CA LEU A 56 15.85 -1.12 5.87
C LEU A 56 16.77 -0.81 7.07
N GLU A 57 18.07 -1.03 6.88
CA GLU A 57 19.14 -0.86 7.88
C GLU A 57 19.25 0.58 8.42
N SER A 58 19.04 1.58 7.57
CA SER A 58 18.97 3.01 7.90
C SER A 58 18.03 3.75 6.93
N ASP A 59 17.88 5.06 7.10
CA ASP A 59 17.10 5.92 6.22
C ASP A 59 17.98 6.69 5.21
N ASP A 60 19.29 6.41 5.16
CA ASP A 60 20.25 7.08 4.25
C ASP A 60 20.11 6.61 2.79
N GLY A 61 19.39 5.50 2.58
CA GLY A 61 19.22 4.86 1.28
C GLY A 61 17.86 5.15 0.63
N PRO A 62 17.21 4.12 0.06
CA PRO A 62 15.93 4.31 -0.60
C PRO A 62 14.82 4.59 0.42
N VAL A 63 13.80 5.35 0.02
CA VAL A 63 12.61 5.55 0.86
C VAL A 63 11.92 4.19 1.06
N ARG A 64 11.91 3.74 2.32
CA ARG A 64 11.24 2.51 2.75
C ARG A 64 9.74 2.58 2.46
N THR A 65 9.12 1.43 2.27
CA THR A 65 7.65 1.40 2.27
C THR A 65 7.16 1.77 3.67
N GLU A 66 6.14 2.61 3.77
CA GLU A 66 5.53 3.03 5.03
C GLU A 66 4.01 3.03 4.92
N ILE A 67 3.34 2.58 5.97
CA ILE A 67 1.88 2.59 6.07
C ILE A 67 1.49 3.63 7.10
N VAL A 68 0.74 4.63 6.67
CA VAL A 68 0.20 5.67 7.54
C VAL A 68 -1.30 5.50 7.64
N LEU A 69 -1.82 5.36 8.87
CA LEU A 69 -3.26 5.36 9.13
C LEU A 69 -3.71 6.77 9.47
N GLU A 70 -4.78 7.22 8.83
CA GLU A 70 -5.48 8.45 9.15
C GLU A 70 -6.60 8.13 10.14
N ASP A 71 -6.28 8.12 11.44
CA ASP A 71 -7.23 7.81 12.51
C ASP A 71 -7.18 8.84 13.65
N GLU A 72 -8.29 8.97 14.37
CA GLU A 72 -8.43 9.91 15.49
C GLU A 72 -8.24 9.22 16.86
N GLY A 73 -7.33 8.24 16.93
CA GLY A 73 -7.05 7.46 18.14
C GLY A 73 -8.07 6.34 18.39
N THR A 74 -8.79 5.92 17.36
CA THR A 74 -9.76 4.80 17.41
C THR A 74 -9.14 3.49 16.96
N ILE A 75 -8.01 3.53 16.26
CA ILE A 75 -7.28 2.37 15.77
C ILE A 75 -5.97 2.23 16.54
N SER A 76 -5.60 1.00 16.87
CA SER A 76 -4.28 0.70 17.43
C SER A 76 -3.65 -0.47 16.69
N LEU A 77 -2.35 -0.35 16.41
CA LEU A 77 -1.58 -1.41 15.75
C LEU A 77 -1.22 -2.50 16.75
N ASP A 78 -1.45 -3.75 16.36
CA ASP A 78 -1.01 -4.92 17.12
C ASP A 78 0.31 -5.44 16.55
N GLY A 79 1.40 -4.91 17.11
CA GLY A 79 2.76 -5.23 16.69
C GLY A 79 3.16 -4.64 15.34
N LYS A 80 4.34 -5.05 14.88
CA LYS A 80 4.89 -4.66 13.58
C LYS A 80 4.19 -5.41 12.46
N ALA A 81 4.08 -4.76 11.30
CA ALA A 81 3.66 -5.41 10.08
C ALA A 81 4.56 -6.61 9.72
N VAL A 82 4.00 -7.56 8.98
CA VAL A 82 4.76 -8.69 8.42
C VAL A 82 4.75 -8.55 6.91
N GLU A 83 5.90 -8.76 6.28
CA GLU A 83 6.06 -8.69 4.83
C GLU A 83 6.31 -10.09 4.26
N GLU A 84 5.55 -10.43 3.21
CA GLU A 84 5.66 -11.69 2.50
C GLU A 84 5.67 -11.43 0.98
N GLY A 85 6.60 -12.03 0.25
CA GLY A 85 6.67 -11.87 -1.19
C GLY A 85 7.95 -12.42 -1.78
N GLN A 86 8.24 -12.07 -3.04
CA GLN A 86 9.48 -12.49 -3.69
C GLN A 86 10.62 -11.54 -3.30
N GLN A 87 11.16 -11.79 -2.11
CA GLN A 87 12.19 -11.00 -1.46
C GLN A 87 13.57 -11.17 -2.10
N ILE A 88 14.32 -10.07 -2.15
CA ILE A 88 15.75 -9.99 -2.43
C ILE A 88 16.39 -9.20 -1.30
N LYS A 89 17.46 -9.74 -0.71
CA LYS A 89 18.23 -9.08 0.33
C LYS A 89 19.71 -9.13 -0.01
N GLY A 90 20.42 -8.02 0.19
CA GLY A 90 21.85 -7.96 -0.04
C GLY A 90 22.38 -6.54 0.08
N TYR A 91 23.69 -6.41 -0.04
CA TYR A 91 24.36 -5.12 -0.13
C TYR A 91 24.04 -4.45 -1.47
N ASP A 92 23.67 -3.18 -1.43
CA ASP A 92 23.44 -2.37 -2.63
C ASP A 92 24.49 -1.26 -2.71
N ASN A 93 25.30 -1.30 -3.77
CA ASN A 93 26.39 -0.35 -3.97
C ASN A 93 25.89 1.08 -4.24
N LEU A 94 24.64 1.26 -4.69
CA LEU A 94 24.09 2.60 -4.93
C LEU A 94 23.81 3.32 -3.60
N PHE A 95 23.38 2.56 -2.60
CA PHE A 95 22.99 3.10 -1.29
C PHE A 95 24.00 2.82 -0.18
N ASP A 96 25.08 2.09 -0.49
CA ASP A 96 26.16 1.74 0.43
C ASP A 96 25.67 1.05 1.73
N MET A 97 24.63 0.22 1.62
CA MET A 97 23.97 -0.42 2.76
C MET A 97 23.30 -1.75 2.39
N ASN A 98 22.94 -2.55 3.39
CA ASN A 98 22.09 -3.71 3.14
C ASN A 98 20.64 -3.27 2.95
N ILE A 99 20.07 -3.69 1.83
CA ILE A 99 18.67 -3.43 1.50
C ILE A 99 17.86 -4.72 1.46
N ILE A 100 16.55 -4.55 1.65
CA ILE A 100 15.55 -5.57 1.36
C ILE A 100 14.58 -4.96 0.35
N LYS A 101 14.38 -5.66 -0.77
CA LYS A 101 13.46 -5.26 -1.83
C LYS A 101 12.66 -6.46 -2.34
N TYR A 102 11.49 -6.19 -2.91
CA TYR A 102 10.58 -7.19 -3.45
C TYR A 102 10.40 -6.97 -4.94
N LYS A 103 10.33 -8.05 -5.70
CA LYS A 103 9.93 -8.05 -7.12
C LYS A 103 8.64 -8.84 -7.29
N LYS A 104 7.91 -8.63 -8.39
CA LYS A 104 6.66 -9.31 -8.76
C LYS A 104 5.48 -9.08 -7.81
N HIS A 105 5.64 -9.35 -6.52
CA HIS A 105 4.61 -9.14 -5.50
C HIS A 105 5.20 -8.93 -4.11
N LEU A 106 4.46 -8.17 -3.30
CA LEU A 106 4.68 -7.96 -1.87
C LEU A 106 3.31 -7.89 -1.20
N THR A 107 3.12 -8.64 -0.12
CA THR A 107 1.97 -8.53 0.78
C THR A 107 2.45 -8.06 2.13
N ILE A 108 1.91 -6.94 2.58
CA ILE A 108 2.12 -6.42 3.93
C ILE A 108 0.88 -6.74 4.75
N THR A 109 1.10 -7.39 5.90
CA THR A 109 0.05 -7.80 6.83
C THR A 109 0.17 -7.00 8.11
N GLN A 110 -0.82 -6.17 8.43
CA GLN A 110 -0.87 -5.38 9.66
C GLN A 110 -2.09 -5.76 10.49
N LYS A 111 -1.88 -6.19 11.73
CA LYS A 111 -2.97 -6.45 12.67
C LYS A 111 -3.36 -5.16 13.39
N ILE A 112 -4.65 -4.98 13.61
CA ILE A 112 -5.20 -3.80 14.27
C ILE A 112 -6.32 -4.17 15.24
N HIS A 113 -6.49 -3.31 16.25
CA HIS A 113 -7.68 -3.24 17.11
C HIS A 113 -8.41 -1.93 16.85
N THR A 114 -9.74 -1.96 16.85
CA THR A 114 -10.56 -0.76 16.63
C THR A 114 -11.54 -0.50 17.78
N LYS A 115 -12.07 0.72 17.87
CA LYS A 115 -13.12 1.08 18.86
C LYS A 115 -14.53 1.05 18.27
N GLY A 116 -14.74 0.22 17.24
CA GLY A 116 -16.01 0.10 16.54
C GLY A 116 -16.03 0.75 15.15
N ASP A 117 -14.88 1.14 14.63
CA ASP A 117 -14.73 1.67 13.28
C ASP A 117 -15.20 0.64 12.24
N GLU A 118 -15.94 1.11 11.23
CA GLU A 118 -16.39 0.30 10.09
C GLU A 118 -15.37 0.31 8.93
N LYS A 119 -14.42 1.25 8.98
CA LYS A 119 -13.41 1.43 7.94
C LYS A 119 -12.12 2.01 8.49
N VAL A 120 -11.03 1.77 7.76
CA VAL A 120 -9.70 2.35 8.00
C VAL A 120 -9.32 3.17 6.78
N LYS A 121 -8.80 4.37 7.00
CA LYS A 121 -8.24 5.23 5.96
C LYS A 121 -6.76 5.44 6.20
N GLY A 122 -6.05 5.78 5.16
CA GLY A 122 -4.63 6.00 5.22
C GLY A 122 -4.02 6.07 3.83
N TYR A 123 -2.70 6.01 3.80
CA TYR A 123 -1.93 5.89 2.57
C TYR A 123 -0.73 4.98 2.77
N ILE A 124 -0.26 4.41 1.66
CA ILE A 124 1.03 3.73 1.60
C ILE A 124 2.00 4.58 0.81
N THR A 125 3.12 4.93 1.44
CA THR A 125 4.25 5.63 0.79
C THR A 125 5.28 4.59 0.40
N PHE A 126 5.75 4.61 -0.83
CA PHE A 126 6.80 3.71 -1.29
C PHE A 126 7.63 4.32 -2.42
N MET A 127 8.86 3.87 -2.56
CA MET A 127 9.71 4.18 -3.72
C MET A 127 9.90 2.94 -4.59
N THR A 128 9.91 3.14 -5.90
CA THR A 128 10.13 2.06 -6.88
C THR A 128 11.36 2.34 -7.72
N CYS A 129 12.24 1.36 -7.87
CA CYS A 129 13.39 1.45 -8.76
C CYS A 129 13.46 0.25 -9.71
N ASN A 130 14.19 0.41 -10.81
CA ASN A 130 14.72 -0.66 -11.63
C ASN A 130 16.25 -0.57 -11.63
N ASP A 131 16.92 -1.28 -12.55
CA ASP A 131 18.38 -1.32 -12.61
C ASP A 131 19.01 -0.01 -13.15
N GLU A 132 18.20 0.93 -13.66
CA GLU A 132 18.66 2.17 -14.30
C GLU A 132 18.29 3.42 -13.51
N GLN A 133 17.14 3.40 -12.82
CA GLN A 133 16.56 4.60 -12.21
C GLN A 133 15.64 4.27 -11.02
N CYS A 134 15.44 5.30 -10.20
CA CYS A 134 14.43 5.34 -9.16
C CYS A 134 13.38 6.39 -9.50
N LEU A 135 12.11 6.03 -9.35
CA LEU A 135 11.02 6.99 -9.46
C LEU A 135 10.85 7.73 -8.12
N PRO A 136 10.35 8.97 -8.13
CA PRO A 136 10.00 9.67 -6.90
C PRO A 136 9.07 8.82 -6.02
N PRO A 137 9.18 8.92 -4.67
CA PRO A 137 8.24 8.27 -3.77
C PRO A 137 6.79 8.61 -4.12
N THR A 138 5.92 7.62 -3.98
CA THR A 138 4.50 7.72 -4.33
C THR A 138 3.65 7.39 -3.12
N ASP A 139 2.66 8.23 -2.84
CA ASP A 139 1.61 7.97 -1.87
C ASP A 139 0.39 7.39 -2.58
N VAL A 140 -0.08 6.24 -2.12
CA VAL A 140 -1.33 5.63 -2.62
C VAL A 140 -2.34 5.63 -1.47
N PRO A 141 -3.36 6.49 -1.52
CA PRO A 141 -4.41 6.52 -0.50
C PRO A 141 -5.27 5.27 -0.58
N PHE A 142 -5.78 4.81 0.56
CA PHE A 142 -6.70 3.71 0.66
C PHE A 142 -7.85 4.00 1.64
N GLU A 143 -8.99 3.37 1.37
CA GLU A 143 -10.08 3.21 2.33
C GLU A 143 -10.48 1.73 2.36
N ILE A 144 -10.29 1.08 3.51
CA ILE A 144 -10.56 -0.35 3.69
C ILE A 144 -11.79 -0.50 4.58
N LYS A 145 -12.86 -1.10 4.05
CA LYS A 145 -13.99 -1.54 4.88
C LYS A 145 -13.56 -2.71 5.75
N LEU A 146 -13.90 -2.67 7.04
CA LEU A 146 -13.60 -3.70 8.02
C LEU A 146 -14.69 -4.78 8.02
N LYS A 147 -14.34 -6.00 7.62
CA LYS A 147 -15.28 -7.11 7.43
C LYS A 147 -14.70 -8.45 7.87
#